data_AF-A0A0U3N4Q3-F1
#
_entry.id   AF-A0A0U3N4Q3-F1
#
_cell.length_a   1.000
_cell.length_b   1.000
_cell.length_c   1.000
_cell.angle_alpha   90.00
_cell.angle_beta   90.00
_cell.angle_gamma   90.00
#
_symmetry.space_group_name_H-M   'P 1'
#
loop_
_entity.id
_entity.type
_entity.pdbx_description
1 polymer ?
#
loop_
_entity_poly.entity_id
_entity_poly.type
_entity_poly.pdbx_seq_one_letter_code
_entity_poly.pdbx_strand_id
1 'polypeptide(L)'
;MNRITGTLRCPSARIFELWLRQNHDVSQGVWLEIAKPGAPEPTVGYEEALEAALCYGWIDGQKKAGETSFYWLQRFTPRRSRSMWSKANRARAEALIGAGRMEASG
;
A
#
# COMPACT_ATOMS: atom_id res chain seq x y z
N MET A 1 9.74 -12.64 -15.16
CA MET A 1 8.70 -12.06 -14.28
C MET A 1 9.39 -11.65 -12.98
N ASN A 2 9.57 -10.36 -12.73
CA ASN A 2 10.25 -9.89 -11.52
C ASN A 2 9.46 -10.29 -10.28
N ARG A 3 10.07 -11.09 -9.42
CA ARG A 3 9.50 -11.47 -8.12
C ARG A 3 9.69 -10.28 -7.18
N ILE A 4 8.60 -9.77 -6.61
CA ILE A 4 8.65 -8.90 -5.44
C ILE A 4 9.03 -9.81 -4.27
N THR A 5 10.29 -9.75 -3.83
CA THR A 5 10.87 -10.65 -2.82
C THR A 5 11.02 -10.01 -1.44
N GLY A 6 10.94 -8.68 -1.34
CA GLY A 6 11.07 -7.97 -0.07
C GLY A 6 9.75 -7.75 0.66
N THR A 7 9.79 -7.93 1.98
CA THR A 7 8.74 -7.50 2.92
C THR A 7 9.19 -6.23 3.62
N LEU A 8 8.29 -5.26 3.71
CA LEU A 8 8.46 -3.99 4.41
C LEU A 8 7.56 -3.99 5.63
N ARG A 9 8.12 -3.67 6.80
CA ARG A 9 7.34 -3.40 8.03
C ARG A 9 7.43 -1.92 8.33
N CYS A 10 6.29 -1.26 8.46
CA CYS A 10 6.21 0.17 8.79
C CYS A 10 5.33 0.37 10.03
N PRO A 11 5.77 1.16 11.02
CA PRO A 11 4.96 1.41 12.22
C PRO A 11 3.81 2.40 11.97
N SER A 12 3.84 3.18 10.88
CA SER A 12 2.80 4.18 10.57
C SER A 12 2.74 4.52 9.08
N ALA A 13 1.64 5.17 8.69
CA ALA A 13 1.40 5.66 7.33
C ALA A 13 2.53 6.56 6.83
N ARG A 14 3.00 7.49 7.68
CA ARG A 14 4.08 8.42 7.37
C ARG A 14 5.38 7.72 6.97
N ILE A 15 5.74 6.62 7.64
CA ILE A 15 6.95 5.86 7.29
C ILE A 15 6.77 5.16 5.94
N PHE A 16 5.56 4.66 5.67
CA PHE A 16 5.25 4.06 4.38
C PHE A 16 5.25 5.09 3.25
N GLU A 17 4.72 6.30 3.48
CA GLU A 17 4.78 7.43 2.53
C GLU A 17 6.23 7.83 2.22
N LEU A 18 7.11 7.89 3.23
CA LEU A 18 8.53 8.17 3.00
C LEU A 18 9.19 7.09 2.14
N TRP A 19 8.82 5.82 2.34
CA TRP A 19 9.29 4.74 1.48
C TRP A 19 8.75 4.90 0.05
N LEU A 20 7.46 5.16 -0.12
CA LEU A 20 6.84 5.39 -1.43
C LEU A 20 7.49 6.58 -2.15
N ARG A 21 7.69 7.71 -1.49
CA ARG A 21 8.36 8.88 -2.06
C ARG A 21 9.71 8.55 -2.70
N GLN A 22 10.47 7.66 -2.09
CA GLN A 22 11.79 7.25 -2.57
C GLN A 22 11.75 6.10 -3.58
N ASN A 23 10.67 5.30 -3.62
CA ASN A 23 10.65 4.03 -4.34
C ASN A 23 9.52 3.90 -5.38
N HIS A 24 8.59 4.86 -5.46
CA HIS A 24 7.35 4.72 -6.23
C HIS A 24 7.56 4.59 -7.75
N ASP A 25 8.64 5.16 -8.27
CA ASP A 25 9.03 5.19 -9.68
C ASP A 25 10.02 4.07 -10.06
N VAL A 26 10.84 3.62 -9.11
CA VAL A 26 11.87 2.57 -9.32
C VAL A 26 11.41 1.16 -8.95
N SER A 27 10.54 1.02 -7.95
CA SER A 27 10.12 -0.28 -7.44
C SER A 27 8.97 -0.86 -8.25
N GLN A 28 9.01 -2.17 -8.50
CA GLN A 28 7.92 -2.91 -9.17
C GLN A 28 6.82 -3.35 -8.18
N GLY A 29 7.02 -3.09 -6.88
CA GLY A 29 6.08 -3.40 -5.82
C GLY A 29 6.76 -3.83 -4.52
N VAL A 30 5.96 -3.95 -3.47
CA VAL A 30 6.41 -4.34 -2.13
C VAL A 30 5.35 -5.19 -1.43
N TRP A 31 5.77 -6.09 -0.56
CA TRP A 31 4.87 -6.69 0.43
C TRP A 31 4.95 -5.87 1.71
N LEU A 32 3.85 -5.24 2.11
CA LEU A 32 3.74 -4.56 3.39
C LEU A 32 3.21 -5.53 4.42
N GLU A 33 3.92 -5.69 5.53
CA GLU A 33 3.44 -6.47 6.66
C GLU A 33 2.55 -5.63 7.57
N ILE A 34 1.35 -6.15 7.83
CA ILE A 34 0.28 -5.50 8.58
C ILE A 34 -0.07 -6.35 9.80
N ALA A 35 -0.04 -5.72 10.97
CA ALA A 35 -0.45 -6.26 12.25
C ALA A 35 -1.96 -6.50 12.29
N LYS A 36 -2.34 -7.65 12.85
CA LYS A 36 -3.71 -7.94 13.25
C LYS A 36 -3.98 -7.36 14.64
N PRO A 37 -5.26 -7.18 15.02
CA PRO A 37 -5.62 -6.84 16.39
C PRO A 37 -4.98 -7.82 17.39
N GLY A 38 -4.32 -7.28 18.41
CA GLY A 38 -3.62 -8.07 19.43
C GLY A 38 -2.20 -8.51 19.06
N ALA A 39 -1.64 -8.05 17.93
CA ALA A 39 -0.22 -8.23 17.64
C ALA A 39 0.65 -7.52 18.70
N PRO A 40 1.79 -8.10 19.09
CA PRO A 40 2.69 -7.49 20.07
C PRO A 40 3.34 -6.20 19.58
N GLU A 41 3.57 -6.07 18.26
CA GLU A 41 4.07 -4.85 17.64
C GLU A 41 3.02 -4.33 16.63
N PRO A 42 2.45 -3.14 16.85
CA PRO A 42 1.55 -2.54 15.87
C PRO A 42 2.32 -2.05 14.65
N THR A 43 1.69 -2.14 13.49
CA THR A 43 2.16 -1.57 12.23
C THR A 43 1.14 -0.57 11.70
N VAL A 44 1.46 0.07 10.58
CA VAL A 44 0.49 0.83 9.79
C VAL A 44 -0.77 0.02 9.52
N GLY A 45 -1.94 0.67 9.66
CA GLY A 45 -3.21 0.07 9.32
C GLY A 45 -3.35 -0.13 7.82
N TYR A 46 -4.15 -1.12 7.41
CA TYR A 46 -4.39 -1.38 5.99
C TYR A 46 -4.98 -0.18 5.25
N GLU A 47 -5.97 0.48 5.86
CA GLU A 47 -6.64 1.62 5.24
C GLU A 47 -5.67 2.79 5.05
N GLU A 48 -4.91 3.13 6.09
CA GLU A 48 -3.90 4.19 6.02
C GLU A 48 -2.81 3.89 4.97
N ALA A 49 -2.36 2.62 4.90
CA ALA A 49 -1.39 2.21 3.88
C ALA A 49 -1.98 2.28 2.46
N LEU A 50 -3.25 1.93 2.29
CA LEU A 50 -3.93 2.03 1.00
C LEU A 50 -4.10 3.49 0.57
N GLU A 51 -4.51 4.37 1.48
CA GLU A 51 -4.60 5.82 1.20
C GLU A 51 -3.24 6.35 0.74
N ALA A 52 -2.17 6.08 1.51
CA ALA A 52 -0.82 6.46 1.14
C ALA A 52 -0.41 5.90 -0.23
N ALA A 53 -0.66 4.61 -0.50
CA ALA A 53 -0.35 4.02 -1.80
C ALA A 53 -1.08 4.73 -2.96
N LEU A 54 -2.37 5.02 -2.80
CA LEU A 54 -3.17 5.69 -3.82
C LEU A 54 -2.62 7.09 -4.14
N CYS A 55 -2.14 7.82 -3.14
CA CYS A 55 -1.52 9.15 -3.33
C CYS A 55 -0.24 9.13 -4.19
N TYR A 56 0.43 7.98 -4.32
CA TYR A 56 1.60 7.80 -5.20
C TYR A 56 1.28 7.01 -6.48
N GLY A 57 0.00 6.81 -6.81
CA GLY A 57 -0.43 6.04 -7.98
C GLY A 57 -0.21 4.52 -7.83
N TRP A 58 -0.09 4.02 -6.60
CA TRP A 58 0.03 2.61 -6.28
C TRP A 58 -1.31 2.01 -5.87
N ILE A 59 -1.46 0.70 -6.07
CA ILE A 59 -2.68 -0.05 -5.73
C ILE A 59 -2.34 -1.28 -4.90
N ASP A 60 -3.29 -1.70 -4.07
CA ASP A 60 -3.24 -2.99 -3.41
C ASP A 60 -3.49 -4.14 -4.39
N GLY A 61 -3.02 -5.32 -4.01
CA GLY A 61 -3.22 -6.55 -4.76
C GLY A 61 -3.33 -7.76 -3.83
N GLN A 62 -2.51 -8.76 -4.10
CA GLN A 62 -2.57 -10.04 -3.39
C GLN A 62 -2.34 -9.89 -1.89
N LYS A 63 -3.06 -10.70 -1.12
CA LYS A 63 -2.84 -10.90 0.32
C LYS A 63 -2.15 -12.23 0.56
N LYS A 64 -1.27 -12.29 1.56
CA LYS A 64 -0.62 -13.52 2.03
C LYS A 64 -0.60 -13.57 3.56
N ALA A 65 -0.48 -14.76 4.11
CA ALA A 65 -0.16 -14.92 5.53
C ALA A 65 1.24 -14.35 5.80
N GLY A 66 1.41 -13.70 6.96
CA GLY A 66 2.71 -13.29 7.47
C GLY A 66 3.44 -14.48 8.07
N GLU A 67 4.63 -14.23 8.61
CA GLU A 67 5.44 -15.29 9.26
C GLU A 67 4.77 -15.82 10.53
N THR A 68 4.02 -14.97 11.24
CA THR A 68 3.26 -15.35 12.43
C THR A 68 1.76 -15.12 12.22
N SER A 69 0.94 -15.75 13.07
CA SER A 69 -0.52 -15.55 13.05
C SER A 69 -0.94 -14.11 13.36
N PHE A 70 -0.07 -13.31 13.97
CA PHE A 70 -0.31 -11.90 14.30
C PHE A 70 -0.16 -10.96 13.11
N TYR A 71 0.47 -11.41 12.01
CA TYR A 71 0.74 -10.55 10.86
C TYR A 71 0.19 -11.13 9.56
N TRP A 72 0.00 -10.26 8.58
CA TRP A 72 -0.34 -10.64 7.22
C TRP A 72 0.32 -9.68 6.23
N LEU A 73 0.58 -10.15 5.02
CA LEU A 73 1.26 -9.37 4.00
C LEU A 73 0.25 -8.86 2.96
N GLN A 74 0.27 -7.56 2.71
CA GLN A 74 -0.45 -6.92 1.62
C GLN A 74 0.53 -6.53 0.52
N ARG A 75 0.30 -7.00 -0.71
CA ARG A 75 1.09 -6.52 -1.85
C ARG A 75 0.59 -5.14 -2.27
N PHE A 76 1.52 -4.22 -2.47
CA PHE A 76 1.30 -2.95 -3.15
C PHE A 76 2.18 -2.88 -4.39
N THR A 77 1.65 -2.37 -5.50
CA THR A 77 2.37 -2.25 -6.76
C THR A 77 2.06 -0.94 -7.46
N PRO A 78 3.01 -0.35 -8.22
CA PRO A 78 2.70 0.76 -9.10
C PRO A 78 1.60 0.35 -10.06
N ARG A 79 0.67 1.27 -10.32
CA ARG A 79 -0.34 1.05 -11.34
C ARG A 79 0.33 0.96 -12.71
N ARG A 80 -0.05 -0.05 -13.50
CA ARG A 80 0.24 -0.02 -14.94
C ARG A 80 -0.72 0.95 -15.61
N SER A 81 -0.20 1.88 -16.41
CA SER A 81 -0.96 2.94 -17.10
C SER A 81 -2.22 2.47 -17.84
N ARG A 82 -2.23 1.20 -18.31
CA ARG A 82 -3.35 0.57 -19.03
C ARG A 82 -4.29 -0.29 -18.17
N SER A 83 -4.08 -0.39 -16.87
CA SER A 83 -4.94 -1.18 -15.98
C SER A 83 -6.23 -0.40 -15.67
N MET A 84 -7.38 -1.00 -15.96
CA MET A 84 -8.66 -0.53 -15.46
C MET A 84 -8.67 -0.67 -13.94
N TRP A 85 -8.92 0.44 -13.23
CA TRP A 85 -9.18 0.39 -11.80
C TRP A 85 -10.33 -0.58 -11.52
N SER A 86 -10.24 -1.34 -10.43
CA SER A 86 -11.43 -1.96 -9.86
C SER A 86 -12.40 -0.84 -9.46
N LYS A 87 -13.72 -1.08 -9.55
CA LYS A 87 -14.73 -0.10 -9.10
C LYS A 87 -14.46 0.36 -7.66
N ALA A 88 -14.01 -0.56 -6.80
CA ALA A 88 -13.70 -0.29 -5.41
C ALA A 88 -12.51 0.67 -5.24
N ASN A 89 -11.42 0.48 -5.99
CA ASN A 89 -10.30 1.42 -5.90
C ASN A 89 -10.72 2.78 -6.45
N ARG A 90 -11.55 2.81 -7.51
CA ARG A 90 -11.93 4.08 -8.16
C ARG A 90 -12.75 4.94 -7.21
N ALA A 91 -13.75 4.34 -6.57
CA ALA A 91 -14.54 5.01 -5.54
C ALA A 91 -13.67 5.54 -4.37
N ARG A 92 -12.63 4.79 -3.96
CA ARG A 92 -11.72 5.23 -2.90
C ARG A 92 -10.87 6.43 -3.30
N ALA A 93 -10.31 6.43 -4.52
CA ALA A 93 -9.56 7.62 -4.94
C ALA A 93 -10.46 8.81 -5.25
N GLU A 94 -11.66 8.61 -5.80
CA GLU A 94 -12.64 9.69 -5.93
C GLU A 94 -12.97 10.30 -4.56
N ALA A 95 -13.11 9.48 -3.52
CA ALA A 95 -13.27 9.96 -2.14
C ALA A 95 -12.04 10.71 -1.62
N LEU A 96 -10.82 10.24 -1.92
CA LEU A 96 -9.57 10.91 -1.52
C LEU A 96 -9.34 12.24 -2.26
N ILE A 97 -9.70 12.31 -3.54
CA ILE A 97 -9.71 13.54 -4.33
C ILE A 97 -10.72 14.51 -3.71
N GLY A 98 -11.93 14.05 -3.42
CA GLY A 98 -12.96 14.86 -2.77
C GLY A 98 -12.55 15.37 -1.38
N ALA A 99 -11.73 14.61 -0.65
CA ALA A 99 -11.20 14.99 0.65
C ALA A 99 -9.93 15.87 0.57
N GLY A 100 -9.41 16.18 -0.64
CA GLY A 100 -8.20 16.97 -0.83
C GLY A 100 -6.91 16.31 -0.33
N ARG A 101 -6.92 14.98 -0.14
CA ARG A 101 -5.77 14.21 0.38
C ARG A 101 -4.88 13.62 -0.71
N MET A 102 -5.23 13.80 -1.98
CA MET A 102 -4.42 13.37 -3.12
C MET A 102 -3.34 14.39 -3.44
N GLU A 103 -2.07 13.98 -3.34
CA GLU A 103 -0.94 14.73 -3.89
C GLU A 103 -1.05 14.82 -5.42
N ALA A 104 -0.57 15.93 -6.00
CA ALA A 104 -0.82 16.33 -7.40
C ALA A 104 -0.17 15.44 -8.48
N SER A 105 0.25 14.22 -8.14
CA SER A 105 0.86 13.28 -9.07
C SER A 105 0.39 11.85 -8.79
N GLY A 106 -0.84 11.56 -9.23
CA GLY A 106 -1.38 10.21 -9.41
C GLY A 106 -2.11 10.08 -10.74
#